data_AF-Q4J947-F1
#
_entry.id   AF-Q4J947-F1
#
_cell.length_a   1.000
_cell.length_b   1.000
_cell.length_c   1.000
_cell.angle_alpha   90.00
_cell.angle_beta   90.00
_cell.angle_gamma   90.00
#
_symmetry.space_group_name_H-M   'P 1'
#
loop_
_entity.id
_entity.type
_entity.pdbx_description
1 polymer ?
#
loop_
_entity_poly.entity_id
_entity_poly.type
_entity_poly.pdbx_seq_one_letter_code
_entity_poly.pdbx_strand_id
1 'polypeptide(L)'
;MSLVEIIEGKARILIPNYKDYMKDGKFDPSWAPVFYNPKMILNRDLSVLAANVVKPKSLIDGLSATGVRGIRYGLEINGVEEIILNDIDSDAVELIKKNVKINDLESRAKIYNNNINSLLHEIKVDYVDIDPFGSPAPFLLSSFSAAKSKQYVAITATDLAALMCSSKTSARRKYGLICNKMSFSRELGLRGLISKAITEAAVVEKAVTPVFSFYNDYYYRVIFKVERGAKKVDRQLSKLVYYYECPKCGYRIESEYLQQMKCTNCNLVMQTYGPAYKESLVDYEFLNNMISELDKFSYFQTFSKLKSILLTIKDESKYSENYYRIDFLASLARVNVPRRDNVINCLVDASRTHLDPLGVKTSKNLDEIKECIKKLSSRNTS
;
A
#
# COMPACT_ATOMS: atom_id res chain seq x y z
N MET A 1 18.22 -15.24 23.45
CA MET A 1 17.56 -13.91 23.34
C MET A 1 16.55 -13.75 24.47
N SER A 2 16.52 -12.59 25.14
CA SER A 2 15.44 -12.28 26.11
C SER A 2 14.17 -11.86 25.37
N LEU A 3 13.01 -12.26 25.89
CA LEU A 3 11.71 -12.06 25.25
C LEU A 3 10.76 -11.32 26.18
N VAL A 4 9.91 -10.49 25.61
CA VAL A 4 8.77 -9.86 26.30
C VAL A 4 7.49 -10.23 25.59
N GLU A 5 6.41 -10.41 26.34
CA GLU A 5 5.08 -10.65 25.79
C GLU A 5 4.36 -9.31 25.55
N ILE A 6 3.73 -9.20 24.39
CA ILE A 6 2.81 -8.12 24.03
C ILE A 6 1.47 -8.70 23.60
N ILE A 7 0.45 -7.85 23.58
CA ILE A 7 -0.85 -8.18 23.00
C ILE A 7 -1.08 -7.28 21.79
N GLU A 8 -1.43 -7.88 20.65
CA GLU A 8 -1.82 -7.16 19.45
C GLU A 8 -3.03 -7.79 18.78
N GLY A 9 -4.11 -7.03 18.64
CA GLY A 9 -5.44 -7.60 18.37
C GLY A 9 -5.79 -8.62 19.44
N LYS A 10 -6.04 -9.87 19.03
CA LYS A 10 -6.27 -11.00 19.95
C LYS A 10 -5.01 -11.83 20.22
N ALA A 11 -3.91 -11.54 19.54
CA ALA A 11 -2.70 -12.35 19.61
C ALA A 11 -1.81 -11.97 20.80
N ARG A 12 -1.40 -12.98 21.57
CA ARG A 12 -0.32 -12.88 22.57
C ARG A 12 0.99 -13.24 21.89
N ILE A 13 1.92 -12.29 21.78
CA ILE A 13 3.14 -12.45 20.98
C ILE A 13 4.36 -12.20 21.85
N LEU A 14 5.27 -13.17 21.88
CA LEU A 14 6.63 -12.97 22.34
C LEU A 14 7.42 -12.27 21.25
N ILE A 15 8.08 -11.18 21.62
CA ILE A 15 9.00 -10.41 20.78
C ILE A 15 10.35 -10.28 21.47
N PRO A 16 11.45 -10.02 20.74
CA PRO A 16 12.71 -9.64 21.35
C PRO A 16 12.54 -8.43 22.25
N ASN A 17 13.14 -8.45 23.44
CA ASN A 17 13.14 -7.27 24.30
C ASN A 17 13.95 -6.15 23.65
N TYR A 18 13.27 -5.14 23.09
CA TYR A 18 13.93 -4.05 22.36
C TYR A 18 14.96 -3.27 23.19
N LYS A 19 14.82 -3.28 24.54
CA LYS A 19 15.76 -2.61 25.46
C LYS A 19 17.17 -3.17 25.34
N ASP A 20 17.31 -4.45 25.02
CA ASP A 20 18.60 -5.14 24.88
C ASP A 20 19.32 -4.75 23.57
N TYR A 21 18.61 -4.13 22.63
CA TYR A 21 19.10 -3.79 21.30
C TYR A 21 19.10 -2.28 21.04
N MET A 22 18.93 -1.46 22.07
CA MET A 22 19.03 -0.01 21.95
C MET A 22 20.48 0.41 21.68
N LYS A 23 20.67 1.37 20.77
CA LYS A 23 21.96 2.04 20.50
C LYS A 23 21.76 3.54 20.64
N ASP A 24 22.58 4.19 21.45
CA ASP A 24 22.54 5.65 21.69
C ASP A 24 21.14 6.18 22.01
N GLY A 25 20.38 5.46 22.85
CA GLY A 25 19.02 5.82 23.24
C GLY A 25 17.95 5.65 22.15
N LYS A 26 18.31 5.11 20.98
CA LYS A 26 17.40 4.81 19.87
C LYS A 26 17.24 3.31 19.70
N PHE A 27 16.15 2.92 19.06
CA PHE A 27 15.90 1.55 18.63
C PHE A 27 15.46 1.55 17.18
N ASP A 28 16.16 0.76 16.35
CA ASP A 28 15.68 0.38 15.03
C ASP A 28 15.26 -1.10 15.08
N PRO A 29 14.04 -1.45 14.63
CA PRO A 29 13.57 -2.83 14.58
C PRO A 29 14.50 -3.81 13.87
N SER A 30 15.34 -3.35 12.94
CA SER A 30 16.34 -4.17 12.23
C SER A 30 17.54 -4.58 13.09
N TRP A 31 17.70 -4.02 14.30
CA TRP A 31 18.80 -4.37 15.21
C TRP A 31 18.48 -5.54 16.12
N ALA A 32 17.20 -5.89 16.28
CA ALA A 32 16.80 -7.09 16.99
C ALA A 32 17.00 -8.32 16.10
N PRO A 33 17.31 -9.50 16.66
CA PRO A 33 17.49 -10.72 15.88
C PRO A 33 16.21 -11.16 15.15
N VAL A 34 15.03 -10.91 15.75
CA VAL A 34 13.75 -11.14 15.07
C VAL A 34 12.99 -9.83 14.93
N PHE A 35 12.55 -9.52 13.71
CA PHE A 35 11.93 -8.23 13.43
C PHE A 35 10.54 -8.08 14.07
N TYR A 36 10.33 -6.99 14.82
CA TYR A 36 9.01 -6.52 15.21
C TYR A 36 8.97 -4.98 15.23
N ASN A 37 7.99 -4.41 14.53
CA ASN A 37 7.80 -2.96 14.47
C ASN A 37 6.39 -2.56 14.95
N PRO A 38 6.28 -1.86 16.10
CA PRO A 38 5.00 -1.31 16.59
C PRO A 38 4.35 -0.30 15.61
N LYS A 39 5.13 0.38 14.77
CA LYS A 39 4.59 1.32 13.77
C LYS A 39 3.75 0.62 12.68
N MET A 40 3.81 -0.71 12.60
CA MET A 40 3.08 -1.53 11.64
C MET A 40 1.75 -2.09 12.21
N ILE A 41 1.35 -1.74 13.43
CA ILE A 41 0.07 -2.22 14.02
C ILE A 41 -1.12 -1.85 13.12
N LEU A 42 -1.19 -0.60 12.62
CA LEU A 42 -2.23 -0.18 11.68
C LEU A 42 -2.26 -1.03 10.42
N ASN A 43 -1.09 -1.42 9.90
CA ASN A 43 -1.01 -2.29 8.73
C ASN A 43 -1.60 -3.67 9.04
N ARG A 44 -1.28 -4.23 10.21
CA ARG A 44 -1.77 -5.55 10.64
C ARG A 44 -3.28 -5.53 10.91
N ASP A 45 -3.80 -4.52 11.62
CA ASP A 45 -5.23 -4.30 11.82
C ASP A 45 -5.98 -4.22 10.48
N LEU A 46 -5.50 -3.37 9.56
CA LEU A 46 -6.08 -3.23 8.22
C LEU A 46 -6.06 -4.54 7.45
N SER A 47 -4.98 -5.32 7.58
CA SER A 47 -4.82 -6.55 6.83
C SER A 47 -5.74 -7.66 7.38
N VAL A 48 -5.93 -7.74 8.70
CA VAL A 48 -6.92 -8.66 9.30
C VAL A 48 -8.32 -8.31 8.82
N LEU A 49 -8.69 -7.02 8.83
CA LEU A 49 -10.00 -6.57 8.33
C LEU A 49 -10.21 -6.97 6.87
N ALA A 50 -9.24 -6.68 6.01
CA ALA A 50 -9.36 -6.98 4.59
C ALA A 50 -9.38 -8.49 4.31
N ALA A 51 -8.59 -9.27 5.06
CA ALA A 51 -8.61 -10.73 4.96
C ALA A 51 -9.93 -11.32 5.51
N ASN A 52 -10.57 -10.69 6.50
CA ASN A 52 -11.92 -11.06 6.95
C ASN A 52 -12.99 -10.84 5.86
N VAL A 53 -12.84 -9.82 5.01
CA VAL A 53 -13.75 -9.62 3.87
C VAL A 53 -13.60 -10.73 2.83
N VAL A 54 -12.39 -11.22 2.57
CA VAL A 54 -12.16 -12.26 1.55
C VAL A 54 -12.42 -13.69 2.05
N LYS A 55 -12.34 -13.92 3.37
CA LYS A 55 -12.61 -15.21 4.04
C LYS A 55 -11.79 -16.39 3.46
N PRO A 56 -10.45 -16.33 3.52
CA PRO A 56 -9.62 -17.39 2.98
C PRO A 56 -9.66 -18.63 3.89
N LYS A 57 -9.64 -19.83 3.32
CA LYS A 57 -9.50 -21.08 4.09
C LYS A 57 -8.03 -21.39 4.36
N SER A 58 -7.17 -21.13 3.38
CA SER A 58 -5.72 -21.34 3.45
C SER A 58 -4.97 -20.03 3.19
N LEU A 59 -4.00 -19.69 4.03
CA LEU A 59 -3.21 -18.48 3.86
C LEU A 59 -1.74 -18.69 4.18
N ILE A 60 -0.88 -17.81 3.67
CA ILE A 60 0.54 -17.74 4.02
C ILE A 60 0.93 -16.33 4.46
N ASP A 61 1.65 -16.25 5.57
CA ASP A 61 2.47 -15.10 5.98
C ASP A 61 3.93 -15.43 5.63
N GLY A 62 4.39 -14.94 4.47
CA GLY A 62 5.60 -15.47 3.84
C GLY A 62 6.93 -15.04 4.46
N LEU A 63 6.92 -13.91 5.16
CA LEU A 63 8.08 -13.26 5.80
C LEU A 63 7.67 -12.89 7.23
N SER A 64 7.41 -13.93 8.02
CA SER A 64 6.63 -13.87 9.25
C SER A 64 7.33 -13.14 10.41
N ALA A 65 8.67 -13.19 10.48
CA ALA A 65 9.46 -12.78 11.63
C ALA A 65 8.94 -13.37 12.95
N THR A 66 8.14 -12.63 13.71
CA THR A 66 7.50 -13.11 14.96
C THR A 66 6.27 -13.99 14.73
N GLY A 67 5.74 -14.02 13.50
CA GLY A 67 4.48 -14.67 13.13
C GLY A 67 3.23 -13.87 13.49
N VAL A 68 3.37 -12.64 14.01
CA VAL A 68 2.24 -11.84 14.52
C VAL A 68 1.11 -11.69 13.51
N ARG A 69 1.41 -11.50 12.23
CA ARG A 69 0.39 -11.27 11.20
C ARG A 69 -0.38 -12.55 10.90
N GLY A 70 0.30 -13.65 10.56
CA GLY A 70 -0.35 -14.93 10.32
C GLY A 70 -1.09 -15.48 11.56
N ILE A 71 -0.54 -15.30 12.76
CA ILE A 71 -1.22 -15.68 14.03
C ILE A 71 -2.51 -14.89 14.21
N ARG A 72 -2.48 -13.57 13.98
CA ARG A 72 -3.69 -12.73 14.03
C ARG A 72 -4.72 -13.16 12.98
N TYR A 73 -4.31 -13.51 11.77
CA TYR A 73 -5.24 -14.07 10.78
C TYR A 73 -5.91 -15.33 11.27
N GLY A 74 -5.16 -16.22 11.91
CA GLY A 74 -5.76 -17.37 12.56
C GLY A 74 -6.82 -16.97 13.59
N LEU A 75 -6.43 -16.17 14.57
CA LEU A 75 -7.28 -15.90 15.73
C LEU A 75 -8.50 -15.04 15.41
N GLU A 76 -8.38 -14.15 14.43
CA GLU A 76 -9.32 -13.06 14.23
C GLU A 76 -10.23 -13.26 13.01
N ILE A 77 -9.90 -14.20 12.11
CA ILE A 77 -10.69 -14.48 10.90
C ILE A 77 -11.37 -15.84 10.99
N ASN A 78 -12.70 -15.81 10.90
CA ASN A 78 -13.51 -17.03 10.90
C ASN A 78 -13.32 -17.81 9.58
N GLY A 79 -13.14 -19.13 9.70
CA GLY A 79 -13.05 -20.04 8.55
C GLY A 79 -11.63 -20.29 8.03
N VAL A 80 -10.59 -19.72 8.66
CA VAL A 80 -9.19 -20.05 8.35
C VAL A 80 -8.87 -21.45 8.90
N GLU A 81 -8.75 -22.41 7.98
CA GLU A 81 -8.46 -23.82 8.22
C GLU A 81 -6.96 -24.10 8.28
N GLU A 82 -6.14 -23.35 7.52
CA GLU A 82 -4.69 -23.53 7.46
C GLU A 82 -3.95 -22.19 7.40
N ILE A 83 -2.89 -22.07 8.20
CA ILE A 83 -2.00 -20.90 8.23
C ILE A 83 -0.58 -21.37 8.00
N ILE A 84 0.05 -20.91 6.94
CA ILE A 84 1.46 -21.14 6.67
C ILE A 84 2.27 -19.95 7.18
N LEU A 85 3.25 -20.20 8.03
CA LEU A 85 4.18 -19.21 8.56
C LEU A 85 5.58 -19.58 8.08
N ASN A 86 6.25 -18.66 7.40
CA ASN A 86 7.59 -18.90 6.87
C ASN A 86 8.54 -17.77 7.26
N ASP A 87 9.78 -18.13 7.59
CA ASP A 87 10.89 -17.19 7.63
C ASP A 87 12.20 -17.87 7.20
N ILE A 88 13.13 -17.10 6.65
CA ILE A 88 14.46 -17.61 6.29
C ILE A 88 15.36 -17.72 7.53
N ASP A 89 15.12 -16.88 8.54
CA ASP A 89 15.87 -16.88 9.79
C ASP A 89 15.37 -17.98 10.73
N SER A 90 16.29 -18.84 11.18
CA SER A 90 16.00 -19.91 12.14
C SER A 90 15.54 -19.37 13.49
N ASP A 91 16.08 -18.23 13.95
CA ASP A 91 15.69 -17.62 15.22
C ASP A 91 14.24 -17.12 15.17
N ALA A 92 13.83 -16.56 14.02
CA ALA A 92 12.45 -16.18 13.75
C ALA A 92 11.53 -17.41 13.78
N VAL A 93 11.93 -18.51 13.13
CA VAL A 93 11.14 -19.76 13.11
C VAL A 93 10.98 -20.37 14.50
N GLU A 94 12.00 -20.36 15.34
CA GLU A 94 11.88 -20.79 16.73
C GLU A 94 10.90 -19.92 17.52
N LEU A 95 10.92 -18.61 17.30
CA LEU A 95 9.99 -17.69 17.95
C LEU A 95 8.55 -17.87 17.46
N ILE A 96 8.36 -18.10 16.15
CA ILE A 96 7.06 -18.42 15.56
C ILE A 96 6.46 -19.66 16.23
N LYS A 97 7.23 -20.73 16.42
CA LYS A 97 6.76 -21.96 17.10
C LYS A 97 6.24 -21.65 18.50
N LYS A 98 6.96 -20.84 19.28
CA LYS A 98 6.53 -20.42 20.63
C LYS A 98 5.24 -19.60 20.56
N ASN A 99 5.16 -18.64 19.64
CA ASN A 99 3.98 -17.78 19.50
C ASN A 99 2.75 -18.53 19.01
N VAL A 100 2.90 -19.48 18.07
CA VAL A 100 1.82 -20.37 17.62
C VAL A 100 1.26 -21.18 18.79
N LYS A 101 2.14 -21.72 19.63
CA LYS A 101 1.76 -22.49 20.81
C LYS A 101 1.02 -21.64 21.86
N ILE A 102 1.50 -20.43 22.13
CA ILE A 102 0.87 -19.52 23.12
C ILE A 102 -0.56 -19.12 22.72
N ASN A 103 -0.87 -19.18 21.42
CA ASN A 103 -2.18 -18.84 20.89
C ASN A 103 -3.00 -20.08 20.48
N ASP A 104 -2.59 -21.29 20.89
CA ASP A 104 -3.30 -22.54 20.62
C ASP A 104 -3.57 -22.79 19.12
N LEU A 105 -2.63 -22.41 18.25
CA LEU A 105 -2.77 -22.52 16.79
C LEU A 105 -2.06 -23.73 16.17
N GLU A 106 -1.45 -24.59 16.98
CA GLU A 106 -0.60 -25.71 16.53
C GLU A 106 -1.33 -26.66 15.56
N SER A 107 -2.64 -26.87 15.74
CA SER A 107 -3.44 -27.78 14.91
C SER A 107 -3.67 -27.32 13.47
N ARG A 108 -3.46 -26.03 13.17
CA ARG A 108 -3.67 -25.44 11.84
C ARG A 108 -2.49 -24.67 11.28
N ALA A 109 -1.44 -24.47 12.08
CA ALA A 109 -0.24 -23.76 11.67
C ALA A 109 0.80 -24.72 11.05
N LYS A 110 1.25 -24.41 9.84
CA LYS A 110 2.41 -25.05 9.21
C LYS A 110 3.57 -24.06 9.19
N ILE A 111 4.68 -24.43 9.84
CA ILE A 111 5.82 -23.54 10.01
C ILE A 111 6.98 -24.05 9.15
N TYR A 112 7.53 -23.18 8.31
CA TYR A 112 8.65 -23.48 7.41
C TYR A 112 9.84 -22.57 7.70
N ASN A 113 11.05 -23.10 7.50
CA ASN A 113 12.29 -22.33 7.49
C ASN A 113 12.90 -22.33 6.09
N ASN A 114 12.22 -21.69 5.13
CA ASN A 114 12.57 -21.76 3.72
C ASN A 114 12.78 -20.38 3.10
N ASN A 115 13.48 -20.36 1.97
CA ASN A 115 13.39 -19.24 1.05
C ASN A 115 11.95 -19.12 0.55
N ILE A 116 11.34 -17.94 0.74
CA ILE A 116 9.93 -17.73 0.41
C ILE A 116 9.61 -17.96 -1.07
N ASN A 117 10.52 -17.63 -1.99
CA ASN A 117 10.26 -17.82 -3.42
C ASN A 117 10.13 -19.30 -3.75
N SER A 118 11.03 -20.15 -3.24
CA SER A 118 10.95 -21.61 -3.43
C SER A 118 9.63 -22.16 -2.89
N LEU A 119 9.30 -21.82 -1.64
CA LEU A 119 8.06 -22.28 -1.00
C LEU A 119 6.81 -21.87 -1.80
N LEU A 120 6.74 -20.63 -2.28
CA LEU A 120 5.60 -20.13 -3.06
C LEU A 120 5.43 -20.83 -4.43
N HIS A 121 6.50 -21.40 -5.00
CA HIS A 121 6.40 -22.22 -6.20
C HIS A 121 5.88 -23.63 -5.92
N GLU A 122 5.98 -24.12 -4.69
CA GLU A 122 5.58 -25.47 -4.28
C GLU A 122 4.13 -25.54 -3.76
N ILE A 123 3.54 -24.40 -3.39
CA ILE A 123 2.21 -24.37 -2.76
C ILE A 123 1.15 -23.66 -3.62
N LYS A 124 -0.12 -23.87 -3.22
CA LYS A 124 -1.28 -23.11 -3.70
C LYS A 124 -2.19 -22.76 -2.53
N VAL A 125 -2.42 -21.47 -2.29
CA VAL A 125 -3.22 -20.96 -1.15
C VAL A 125 -4.25 -19.91 -1.59
N ASP A 126 -5.20 -19.60 -0.72
CA ASP A 126 -6.28 -18.64 -0.96
C ASP A 126 -5.89 -17.19 -0.62
N TYR A 127 -4.88 -17.01 0.22
CA TYR A 127 -4.37 -15.69 0.54
C TYR A 127 -2.86 -15.73 0.71
N VAL A 128 -2.15 -14.94 -0.10
CA VAL A 128 -0.69 -14.77 0.04
C VAL A 128 -0.41 -13.40 0.61
N ASP A 129 0.28 -13.35 1.74
CA ASP A 129 0.73 -12.10 2.35
C ASP A 129 2.25 -11.96 2.31
N ILE A 130 2.71 -10.87 1.71
CA ILE A 130 4.12 -10.53 1.57
C ILE A 130 4.36 -9.15 2.14
N ASP A 131 5.01 -9.13 3.31
CA ASP A 131 5.35 -7.93 4.06
C ASP A 131 6.86 -7.81 4.31
N PRO A 132 7.67 -7.59 3.26
CA PRO A 132 9.12 -7.50 3.39
C PRO A 132 9.54 -6.13 3.95
N PHE A 133 10.70 -6.12 4.60
CA PHE A 133 11.45 -4.88 4.73
C PHE A 133 11.98 -4.44 3.35
N GLY A 134 11.80 -3.17 3.00
CA GLY A 134 12.15 -2.60 1.70
C GLY A 134 11.16 -2.93 0.58
N SER A 135 11.68 -3.57 -0.47
CA SER A 135 10.98 -3.74 -1.75
C SER A 135 10.34 -5.12 -1.85
N PRO A 136 9.05 -5.22 -2.25
CA PRO A 136 8.43 -6.51 -2.53
C PRO A 136 8.76 -7.06 -3.91
N ALA A 137 9.43 -6.30 -4.79
CA ALA A 137 9.66 -6.68 -6.17
C ALA A 137 10.26 -8.10 -6.34
N PRO A 138 11.23 -8.57 -5.52
CA PRO A 138 11.79 -9.91 -5.65
C PRO A 138 10.82 -11.08 -5.36
N PHE A 139 9.63 -10.80 -4.82
CA PHE A 139 8.68 -11.82 -4.36
C PHE A 139 7.38 -11.81 -5.17
N LEU A 140 7.17 -10.84 -6.06
CA LEU A 140 5.88 -10.66 -6.74
C LEU A 140 5.51 -11.85 -7.63
N LEU A 141 6.43 -12.29 -8.50
CA LEU A 141 6.19 -13.39 -9.43
C LEU A 141 5.78 -14.70 -8.72
N SER A 142 6.56 -15.10 -7.72
CA SER A 142 6.31 -16.31 -6.92
C SER A 142 5.00 -16.20 -6.14
N SER A 143 4.69 -15.02 -5.59
CA SER A 143 3.44 -14.77 -4.87
C SER A 143 2.22 -14.92 -5.76
N PHE A 144 2.26 -14.35 -6.95
CA PHE A 144 1.18 -14.53 -7.92
C PHE A 144 1.12 -15.96 -8.42
N SER A 145 2.23 -16.68 -8.55
CA SER A 145 2.24 -18.12 -8.84
C SER A 145 1.50 -18.93 -7.76
N ALA A 146 1.75 -18.66 -6.48
CA ALA A 146 1.17 -19.36 -5.33
C ALA A 146 -0.34 -19.12 -5.15
N ALA A 147 -0.84 -17.93 -5.48
CA ALA A 147 -2.26 -17.63 -5.30
C ALA A 147 -3.14 -18.47 -6.24
N LYS A 148 -4.18 -19.12 -5.70
CA LYS A 148 -5.19 -19.80 -6.54
C LYS A 148 -5.97 -18.77 -7.38
N SER A 149 -6.69 -19.24 -8.40
CA SER A 149 -7.55 -18.35 -9.21
C SER A 149 -8.74 -17.85 -8.37
N LYS A 150 -9.15 -16.59 -8.57
CA LYS A 150 -10.19 -15.87 -7.82
C LYS A 150 -9.87 -15.62 -6.34
N GLN A 151 -8.60 -15.81 -5.97
CA GLN A 151 -8.08 -15.61 -4.62
C GLN A 151 -7.21 -14.35 -4.55
N TYR A 152 -6.55 -14.10 -3.42
CA TYR A 152 -5.97 -12.79 -3.13
C TYR A 152 -4.49 -12.83 -2.79
N VAL A 153 -3.80 -11.74 -3.13
CA VAL A 153 -2.40 -11.49 -2.74
C VAL A 153 -2.32 -10.11 -2.14
N ALA A 154 -1.76 -9.99 -0.94
CA ALA A 154 -1.52 -8.73 -0.28
C ALA A 154 -0.02 -8.44 -0.20
N ILE A 155 0.35 -7.24 -0.64
CA ILE A 155 1.74 -6.80 -0.78
C ILE A 155 1.94 -5.54 0.05
N THR A 156 2.94 -5.53 0.91
CA THR A 156 3.47 -4.30 1.51
C THR A 156 4.75 -3.85 0.81
N ALA A 157 4.95 -2.55 0.68
CA ALA A 157 6.21 -1.95 0.24
C ALA A 157 6.61 -0.81 1.17
N THR A 158 7.83 -0.86 1.70
CA THR A 158 8.43 0.25 2.47
C THR A 158 9.50 1.00 1.67
N ASP A 159 9.82 0.56 0.45
CA ASP A 159 10.75 1.22 -0.49
C ASP A 159 10.14 2.47 -1.18
N LEU A 160 9.66 3.41 -0.36
CA LEU A 160 9.00 4.63 -0.82
C LEU A 160 9.95 5.54 -1.61
N ALA A 161 11.25 5.54 -1.32
CA ALA A 161 12.21 6.37 -2.04
C ALA A 161 12.31 6.01 -3.52
N ALA A 162 12.28 4.71 -3.85
CA ALA A 162 12.23 4.23 -5.22
C ALA A 162 10.87 4.55 -5.86
N LEU A 163 9.77 4.16 -5.21
CA LEU A 163 8.42 4.32 -5.76
C LEU A 163 8.00 5.79 -5.92
N MET A 164 8.36 6.68 -5.00
CA MET A 164 8.11 8.13 -5.13
C MET A 164 9.20 8.86 -5.94
N CYS A 165 10.12 8.11 -6.58
CA CYS A 165 11.17 8.63 -7.45
C CYS A 165 12.12 9.65 -6.81
N SER A 166 12.34 9.52 -5.50
CA SER A 166 13.45 10.19 -4.80
C SER A 166 14.78 9.47 -5.07
N SER A 167 14.75 8.18 -5.38
CA SER A 167 15.90 7.40 -5.88
C SER A 167 15.58 6.82 -7.26
N LYS A 168 15.88 7.58 -8.33
CA LYS A 168 15.58 7.19 -9.72
C LYS A 168 16.26 5.88 -10.14
N THR A 169 17.48 5.65 -9.68
CA THR A 169 18.23 4.42 -9.98
C THR A 169 17.59 3.20 -9.35
N SER A 170 17.12 3.31 -8.11
CA SER A 170 16.37 2.23 -7.44
C SER A 170 15.00 2.03 -8.08
N ALA A 171 14.30 3.12 -8.45
CA ALA A 171 13.03 3.08 -9.17
C ALA A 171 13.15 2.27 -10.46
N ARG A 172 14.19 2.55 -11.27
CA ARG A 172 14.46 1.83 -12.52
C ARG A 172 14.83 0.37 -12.27
N ARG A 173 15.78 0.10 -11.35
CA ARG A 173 16.30 -1.25 -11.10
C ARG A 173 15.25 -2.21 -10.54
N LYS A 174 14.41 -1.75 -9.60
CA LYS A 174 13.49 -2.62 -8.86
C LYS A 174 12.10 -2.67 -9.47
N TYR A 175 11.64 -1.56 -10.06
CA TYR A 175 10.26 -1.41 -10.52
C TYR A 175 10.14 -1.12 -12.02
N GLY A 176 11.25 -0.94 -12.74
CA GLY A 176 11.22 -0.60 -14.17
C GLY A 176 10.74 0.83 -14.45
N LEU A 177 10.71 1.70 -13.44
CA LEU A 177 10.13 3.04 -13.56
C LEU A 177 11.09 4.01 -14.26
N ILE A 178 10.56 4.78 -15.19
CA ILE A 178 11.17 5.97 -15.78
C ILE A 178 10.45 7.17 -15.19
N CYS A 179 11.14 7.92 -14.32
CA CYS A 179 10.44 8.90 -13.52
C CYS A 179 11.24 10.10 -13.01
N ASN A 180 10.46 11.15 -12.68
CA ASN A 180 10.82 12.34 -11.94
C ASN A 180 9.94 12.43 -10.68
N LYS A 181 10.42 13.18 -9.68
CA LYS A 181 9.59 13.58 -8.54
C LYS A 181 8.62 14.66 -9.00
N MET A 182 7.34 14.49 -8.70
CA MET A 182 6.20 15.31 -9.12
C MET A 182 5.36 15.70 -7.89
N SER A 183 4.43 16.63 -8.06
CA SER A 183 3.62 17.17 -6.96
C SER A 183 2.71 16.14 -6.27
N PHE A 184 2.43 15.02 -6.95
CA PHE A 184 1.58 13.93 -6.48
C PHE A 184 2.32 12.57 -6.41
N SER A 185 3.63 12.60 -6.15
CA SER A 185 4.48 11.39 -6.11
C SER A 185 4.02 10.31 -5.12
N ARG A 186 3.26 10.65 -4.07
CA ARG A 186 2.70 9.64 -3.15
C ARG A 186 1.62 8.77 -3.81
N GLU A 187 0.80 9.36 -4.70
CA GLU A 187 -0.17 8.57 -5.48
C GLU A 187 0.54 7.78 -6.58
N LEU A 188 1.47 8.43 -7.28
CA LEU A 188 2.25 7.80 -8.34
C LEU A 188 3.04 6.59 -7.85
N GLY A 189 3.65 6.66 -6.66
CA GLY A 189 4.38 5.54 -6.07
C GLY A 189 3.50 4.31 -5.87
N LEU A 190 2.28 4.49 -5.38
CA LEU A 190 1.31 3.41 -5.22
C LEU A 190 0.89 2.84 -6.59
N ARG A 191 0.62 3.71 -7.57
CA ARG A 191 0.29 3.31 -8.96
C ARG A 191 1.44 2.58 -9.67
N GLY A 192 2.69 2.95 -9.39
CA GLY A 192 3.88 2.30 -9.93
C GLY A 192 4.11 0.91 -9.32
N LEU A 193 3.85 0.75 -8.01
CA LEU A 193 3.85 -0.57 -7.37
C LEU A 193 2.82 -1.50 -8.00
N ILE A 194 1.60 -1.00 -8.21
CA ILE A 194 0.52 -1.74 -8.89
C ILE A 194 0.94 -2.11 -10.32
N SER A 195 1.55 -1.18 -11.06
CA SER A 195 2.09 -1.47 -12.40
C SER A 195 3.09 -2.62 -12.37
N LYS A 196 4.05 -2.60 -11.44
CA LYS A 196 5.02 -3.68 -11.31
C LYS A 196 4.35 -5.01 -10.98
N ALA A 197 3.38 -5.01 -10.06
CA ALA A 197 2.60 -6.20 -9.72
C ALA A 197 1.87 -6.78 -10.94
N ILE A 198 1.22 -5.94 -11.75
CA ILE A 198 0.54 -6.35 -12.99
C ILE A 198 1.53 -7.00 -13.96
N THR A 199 2.69 -6.38 -14.19
CA THR A 199 3.70 -6.93 -15.11
C THR A 199 4.28 -8.27 -14.63
N GLU A 200 4.46 -8.45 -13.32
CA GLU A 200 4.99 -9.71 -12.75
C GLU A 200 3.94 -10.83 -12.80
N ALA A 201 2.68 -10.52 -12.52
CA ALA A 201 1.59 -11.48 -12.61
C ALA A 201 1.34 -11.94 -14.06
N ALA A 202 1.53 -11.03 -15.03
CA ALA A 202 1.37 -11.32 -16.45
C ALA A 202 2.28 -12.46 -16.93
N VAL A 203 3.52 -12.55 -16.40
CA VAL A 203 4.50 -13.60 -16.74
C VAL A 203 3.99 -15.01 -16.42
N VAL A 204 3.13 -15.14 -15.41
CA VAL A 204 2.50 -16.41 -14.99
C VAL A 204 1.04 -16.51 -15.44
N GLU A 205 0.66 -15.76 -16.47
CA GLU A 205 -0.69 -15.70 -17.08
C GLU A 205 -1.83 -15.40 -16.10
N LYS A 206 -1.55 -14.56 -15.10
CA LYS A 206 -2.52 -14.12 -14.10
C LYS A 206 -2.75 -12.62 -14.19
N ALA A 207 -4.01 -12.24 -14.32
CA ALA A 207 -4.46 -10.87 -14.17
C ALA A 207 -4.60 -10.56 -12.69
N VAL A 208 -4.09 -9.40 -12.27
CA VAL A 208 -4.23 -8.91 -10.90
C VAL A 208 -4.92 -7.57 -10.91
N THR A 209 -5.99 -7.45 -10.12
CA THR A 209 -6.75 -6.20 -9.97
C THR A 209 -6.59 -5.71 -8.55
N PRO A 210 -6.11 -4.47 -8.31
CA PRO A 210 -6.08 -3.91 -6.96
C PRO A 210 -7.53 -3.72 -6.46
N VAL A 211 -7.91 -4.41 -5.39
CA VAL A 211 -9.22 -4.25 -4.74
C VAL A 211 -9.16 -3.26 -3.58
N PHE A 212 -7.98 -3.07 -2.99
CA PHE A 212 -7.76 -2.06 -1.98
C PHE A 212 -6.28 -1.67 -1.96
N SER A 213 -6.00 -0.37 -2.02
CA SER A 213 -4.64 0.16 -1.98
C SER A 213 -4.57 1.34 -1.03
N PHE A 214 -3.48 1.40 -0.26
CA PHE A 214 -3.35 2.33 0.85
C PHE A 214 -1.91 2.80 1.04
N TYR A 215 -1.76 4.04 1.49
CA TYR A 215 -0.51 4.62 1.97
C TYR A 215 -0.64 5.11 3.41
N ASN A 216 0.36 4.82 4.25
CA ASN A 216 0.53 5.52 5.53
C ASN A 216 2.01 5.67 5.81
N ASP A 217 2.46 6.94 5.81
CA ASP A 217 3.78 7.50 6.15
C ASP A 217 5.03 6.71 5.72
N TYR A 218 5.12 5.45 6.14
CA TYR A 218 6.23 4.52 6.02
C TYR A 218 6.03 3.41 4.98
N TYR A 219 4.80 3.13 4.53
CA TYR A 219 4.54 2.02 3.63
C TYR A 219 3.36 2.23 2.68
N TYR A 220 3.39 1.50 1.57
CA TYR A 220 2.22 1.17 0.76
C TYR A 220 1.73 -0.24 1.11
N ARG A 221 0.41 -0.44 1.04
CA ARG A 221 -0.24 -1.74 1.12
C ARG A 221 -1.19 -1.89 -0.05
N VAL A 222 -1.14 -3.00 -0.77
CA VAL A 222 -2.05 -3.29 -1.88
C VAL A 222 -2.56 -4.71 -1.75
N ILE A 223 -3.87 -4.89 -1.92
CA ILE A 223 -4.54 -6.18 -1.96
C ILE A 223 -5.04 -6.38 -3.38
N PHE A 224 -4.60 -7.47 -4.00
CA PHE A 224 -4.94 -7.84 -5.36
C PHE A 224 -5.89 -9.03 -5.37
N LYS A 225 -6.91 -8.96 -6.22
CA LYS A 225 -7.66 -10.14 -6.66
C LYS A 225 -6.97 -10.73 -7.87
N VAL A 226 -6.73 -12.04 -7.84
CA VAL A 226 -6.00 -12.79 -8.86
C VAL A 226 -6.98 -13.57 -9.73
N GLU A 227 -6.83 -13.49 -11.05
CA GLU A 227 -7.63 -14.26 -12.01
C GLU A 227 -6.76 -14.83 -13.12
N ARG A 228 -6.97 -16.09 -13.50
CA ARG A 228 -6.29 -16.67 -14.67
C ARG A 228 -6.87 -16.18 -15.99
N GLY A 229 -6.02 -16.07 -16.99
CA GLY A 229 -6.40 -15.99 -18.41
C GLY A 229 -5.78 -14.82 -19.16
N ALA A 230 -5.14 -15.11 -20.30
CA ALA A 230 -4.42 -14.15 -21.15
C ALA A 230 -5.24 -12.88 -21.48
N LYS A 231 -6.48 -13.02 -21.94
CA LYS A 231 -7.34 -11.85 -22.24
C LYS A 231 -7.55 -10.91 -21.05
N LYS A 232 -7.61 -11.46 -19.83
CA LYS A 232 -7.70 -10.65 -18.60
C LYS A 232 -6.37 -9.98 -18.28
N VAL A 233 -5.26 -10.65 -18.56
CA VAL A 233 -3.90 -10.08 -18.43
C VAL A 233 -3.74 -8.90 -19.38
N ASP A 234 -4.07 -9.07 -20.67
CA ASP A 234 -4.00 -8.02 -21.67
C ASP A 234 -4.83 -6.79 -21.27
N ARG A 235 -6.02 -7.02 -20.70
CA ARG A 235 -6.87 -5.96 -20.16
C ARG A 235 -6.24 -5.23 -18.97
N GLN A 236 -5.45 -5.90 -18.13
CA GLN A 236 -4.73 -5.20 -17.05
C GLN A 236 -3.53 -4.43 -17.58
N LEU A 237 -2.82 -4.96 -18.57
CA LEU A 237 -1.68 -4.30 -19.21
C LEU A 237 -2.09 -3.00 -19.92
N SER A 238 -3.27 -2.94 -20.55
CA SER A 238 -3.77 -1.72 -21.21
C SER A 238 -4.13 -0.56 -20.27
N LYS A 239 -4.07 -0.81 -18.95
CA LYS A 239 -4.30 0.21 -17.90
C LYS A 239 -2.99 0.86 -17.43
N LEU A 240 -1.85 0.42 -17.95
CA LEU A 240 -0.54 0.98 -17.63
C LEU A 240 -0.25 2.17 -18.54
N VAL A 241 0.04 3.32 -17.95
CA VAL A 241 0.29 4.58 -18.68
C VAL A 241 1.49 5.32 -18.09
N TYR A 242 1.89 6.38 -18.79
CA TYR A 242 2.88 7.35 -18.33
C TYR A 242 2.18 8.67 -17.99
N TYR A 243 2.44 9.17 -16.78
CA TYR A 243 1.97 10.46 -16.31
C TYR A 243 2.99 11.55 -16.59
N TYR A 244 2.50 12.74 -16.91
CA TYR A 244 3.31 13.92 -17.15
C TYR A 244 2.80 15.10 -16.32
N GLU A 245 3.71 15.92 -15.80
CA GLU A 245 3.40 17.16 -15.08
C GLU A 245 4.35 18.26 -15.52
N CYS A 246 3.80 19.42 -15.88
CA CYS A 246 4.59 20.59 -16.17
C CYS A 246 5.05 21.22 -14.83
N PRO A 247 6.36 21.32 -14.57
CA PRO A 247 6.84 21.89 -13.32
C PRO A 247 6.58 23.40 -13.20
N LYS A 248 6.31 24.09 -14.33
CA LYS A 248 6.11 25.55 -14.37
C LYS A 248 4.65 25.97 -14.18
N CYS A 249 3.69 25.20 -14.67
CA CYS A 249 2.28 25.58 -14.63
C CYS A 249 1.36 24.53 -13.98
N GLY A 250 1.88 23.35 -13.63
CA GLY A 250 1.11 22.28 -13.01
C GLY A 250 0.15 21.55 -13.95
N TYR A 251 0.16 21.85 -15.26
CA TYR A 251 -0.61 21.10 -16.25
C TYR A 251 -0.19 19.62 -16.24
N ARG A 252 -1.16 18.71 -16.31
CA ARG A 252 -0.95 17.26 -16.27
C ARG A 252 -1.61 16.60 -17.47
N ILE A 253 -1.00 15.54 -17.96
CA ILE A 253 -1.54 14.69 -19.02
C ILE A 253 -1.04 13.25 -18.84
N GLU A 254 -1.76 12.27 -19.37
CA GLU A 254 -1.34 10.88 -19.44
C GLU A 254 -1.13 10.43 -20.89
N SER A 255 -0.29 9.43 -21.10
CA SER A 255 -0.08 8.79 -22.40
C SER A 255 0.14 7.31 -22.23
N GLU A 256 -0.38 6.50 -23.15
CA GLU A 256 -0.12 5.06 -23.20
C GLU A 256 1.35 4.76 -23.47
N TYR A 257 2.02 5.60 -24.27
CA TYR A 257 3.41 5.40 -24.67
C TYR A 257 4.35 6.37 -23.97
N LEU A 258 5.57 5.91 -23.70
CA LEU A 258 6.64 6.76 -23.21
C LEU A 258 7.09 7.69 -24.34
N GLN A 259 7.01 9.00 -24.11
CA GLN A 259 7.48 10.01 -25.06
C GLN A 259 7.95 11.27 -24.33
N GLN A 260 8.85 12.04 -24.94
CA GLN A 260 9.23 13.33 -24.39
C GLN A 260 8.12 14.35 -24.67
N MET A 261 7.40 14.76 -23.64
CA MET A 261 6.26 15.68 -23.75
C MET A 261 6.67 17.14 -23.50
N LYS A 262 6.17 18.05 -24.34
CA LYS A 262 6.18 19.50 -24.06
C LYS A 262 4.80 19.94 -23.59
N CYS A 263 4.77 20.81 -22.60
CA CYS A 263 3.52 21.37 -22.07
C CYS A 263 2.86 22.27 -23.10
N THR A 264 1.57 22.03 -23.38
CA THR A 264 0.75 22.84 -24.30
C THR A 264 0.63 24.31 -23.85
N ASN A 265 0.67 24.57 -22.54
CA ASN A 265 0.45 25.92 -22.00
C ASN A 265 1.72 26.78 -21.96
N CYS A 266 2.92 26.19 -21.93
CA CYS A 266 4.16 26.95 -21.76
C CYS A 266 5.37 26.43 -22.53
N ASN A 267 5.18 25.39 -23.36
CA ASN A 267 6.19 24.76 -24.21
C ASN A 267 7.41 24.14 -23.48
N LEU A 268 7.36 24.06 -22.14
CA LEU A 268 8.42 23.44 -21.33
C LEU A 268 8.33 21.92 -21.38
N VAL A 269 9.47 21.24 -21.37
CA VAL A 269 9.53 19.77 -21.21
C VAL A 269 8.91 19.36 -19.88
N MET A 270 7.98 18.42 -19.92
CA MET A 270 7.26 17.94 -18.75
C MET A 270 8.07 16.88 -18.00
N GLN A 271 7.85 16.80 -16.69
CA GLN A 271 8.31 15.69 -15.87
C GLN A 271 7.51 14.44 -16.22
N THR A 272 8.11 13.26 -16.16
CA THR A 272 7.46 11.97 -16.50
C THR A 272 7.45 11.04 -15.30
N TYR A 273 6.46 10.15 -15.22
CA TYR A 273 6.43 9.00 -14.31
C TYR A 273 5.70 7.84 -14.98
N GLY A 274 6.33 6.67 -15.07
CA GLY A 274 5.63 5.44 -15.47
C GLY A 274 6.56 4.26 -15.77
N PRO A 275 6.01 3.10 -16.16
CA PRO A 275 4.57 2.85 -16.28
C PRO A 275 3.86 2.85 -14.91
N ALA A 276 2.60 3.26 -14.90
CA ALA A 276 1.78 3.43 -13.70
C ALA A 276 0.33 3.01 -13.98
N TYR A 277 -0.33 2.43 -13.00
CA TYR A 277 -1.73 2.03 -13.11
C TYR A 277 -2.69 3.23 -13.14
N LYS A 278 -3.57 3.30 -14.13
CA LYS A 278 -4.45 4.47 -14.36
C LYS A 278 -5.81 4.43 -13.67
N GLU A 279 -6.36 3.25 -13.41
CA GLU A 279 -7.72 3.14 -12.87
C GLU A 279 -7.75 3.35 -11.34
N SER A 280 -8.93 3.11 -10.74
CA SER A 280 -9.16 3.24 -9.30
C SER A 280 -8.19 2.40 -8.46
N LEU A 281 -7.73 2.98 -7.35
CA LEU A 281 -6.87 2.33 -6.37
C LEU A 281 -7.67 1.43 -5.41
N VAL A 282 -9.00 1.50 -5.44
CA VAL A 282 -9.91 0.75 -4.59
C VAL A 282 -11.12 0.25 -5.38
N ASP A 283 -11.58 -0.94 -5.03
CA ASP A 283 -12.88 -1.46 -5.44
C ASP A 283 -13.94 -0.99 -4.43
N TYR A 284 -15.02 -0.37 -4.92
CA TYR A 284 -16.01 0.28 -4.07
C TYR A 284 -16.81 -0.73 -3.24
N GLU A 285 -17.12 -1.91 -3.80
CA GLU A 285 -17.82 -2.97 -3.09
C GLU A 285 -16.93 -3.53 -1.97
N PHE A 286 -15.66 -3.82 -2.29
CA PHE A 286 -14.67 -4.28 -1.31
C PHE A 286 -14.50 -3.29 -0.15
N LEU A 287 -14.37 -2.00 -0.46
CA LEU A 287 -14.25 -0.94 0.54
C LEU A 287 -15.48 -0.85 1.45
N ASN A 288 -16.68 -0.93 0.89
CA ASN A 288 -17.91 -0.91 1.69
C ASN A 288 -18.00 -2.14 2.61
N ASN A 289 -17.58 -3.31 2.13
CA ASN A 289 -17.51 -4.52 2.95
C ASN A 289 -16.48 -4.39 4.08
N MET A 290 -15.33 -3.74 3.84
CA MET A 290 -14.38 -3.44 4.92
C MET A 290 -15.01 -2.49 5.97
N ILE A 291 -15.72 -1.45 5.53
CA ILE A 291 -16.36 -0.50 6.44
C ILE A 291 -17.48 -1.17 7.26
N SER A 292 -18.31 -2.02 6.65
CA SER A 292 -19.42 -2.69 7.35
C SER A 292 -18.95 -3.73 8.35
N GLU A 293 -17.84 -4.41 8.07
CA GLU A 293 -17.26 -5.41 8.97
C GLU A 293 -16.43 -4.79 10.11
N LEU A 294 -15.98 -3.54 9.97
CA LEU A 294 -15.04 -2.89 10.89
C LEU A 294 -15.51 -2.91 12.35
N ASP A 295 -16.80 -2.68 12.63
CA ASP A 295 -17.31 -2.61 14.00
C ASP A 295 -17.17 -3.95 14.77
N LYS A 296 -17.03 -5.10 14.07
CA LYS A 296 -16.70 -6.41 14.67
C LYS A 296 -15.28 -6.47 15.23
N PHE A 297 -14.44 -5.50 14.88
CA PHE A 297 -13.04 -5.38 15.26
C PHE A 297 -12.79 -4.14 16.14
N SER A 298 -13.77 -3.76 16.96
CA SER A 298 -13.67 -2.64 17.91
C SER A 298 -12.50 -2.75 18.91
N TYR A 299 -11.93 -3.95 19.08
CA TYR A 299 -10.75 -4.23 19.90
C TYR A 299 -9.41 -3.87 19.22
N PHE A 300 -9.40 -3.49 17.93
CA PHE A 300 -8.19 -3.04 17.25
C PHE A 300 -7.59 -1.82 17.93
N GLN A 301 -6.30 -1.86 18.22
CA GLN A 301 -5.58 -0.74 18.83
C GLN A 301 -5.64 0.52 17.96
N THR A 302 -5.82 0.36 16.65
CA THR A 302 -5.94 1.48 15.71
C THR A 302 -7.36 1.72 15.20
N PHE A 303 -8.40 1.16 15.84
CA PHE A 303 -9.79 1.20 15.38
C PHE A 303 -10.25 2.58 14.88
N SER A 304 -10.14 3.62 15.71
CA SER A 304 -10.59 4.98 15.34
C SER A 304 -9.80 5.57 14.18
N LYS A 305 -8.48 5.33 14.14
CA LYS A 305 -7.61 5.78 13.04
C LYS A 305 -7.97 5.05 11.75
N LEU A 306 -8.16 3.73 11.81
CA LEU A 306 -8.56 2.91 10.67
C LEU A 306 -9.93 3.32 10.13
N LYS A 307 -10.92 3.57 11.00
CA LYS A 307 -12.25 4.08 10.63
C LYS A 307 -12.15 5.40 9.87
N SER A 308 -11.39 6.35 10.41
CA SER A 308 -11.17 7.65 9.76
C SER A 308 -10.52 7.53 8.39
N ILE A 309 -9.55 6.61 8.24
CA ILE A 309 -8.88 6.35 6.97
C ILE A 309 -9.85 5.76 5.95
N LEU A 310 -10.60 4.72 6.31
CA LEU A 310 -11.54 4.06 5.39
C LEU A 310 -12.63 5.02 4.90
N LEU A 311 -13.15 5.88 5.78
CA LEU A 311 -14.11 6.92 5.39
C LEU A 311 -13.47 7.96 4.45
N THR A 312 -12.22 8.37 4.71
CA THR A 312 -11.48 9.27 3.81
C THR A 312 -11.29 8.64 2.43
N ILE A 313 -10.91 7.36 2.37
CA ILE A 313 -10.77 6.60 1.12
C ILE A 313 -12.10 6.47 0.39
N LYS A 314 -13.21 6.29 1.12
CA LYS A 314 -14.54 6.24 0.52
C LYS A 314 -14.91 7.55 -0.14
N ASP A 315 -14.66 8.68 0.51
CA ASP A 315 -14.93 10.00 -0.06
C ASP A 315 -14.02 10.33 -1.25
N GLU A 316 -12.72 10.01 -1.15
CA GLU A 316 -11.78 10.29 -2.23
C GLU A 316 -12.01 9.37 -3.47
N SER A 317 -12.56 8.17 -3.28
CA SER A 317 -12.85 7.22 -4.36
C SER A 317 -13.94 7.67 -5.34
N LYS A 318 -14.66 8.75 -5.00
CA LYS A 318 -15.64 9.40 -5.90
C LYS A 318 -14.97 10.08 -7.10
N TYR A 319 -13.67 10.34 -7.03
CA TYR A 319 -12.90 11.08 -8.02
C TYR A 319 -11.92 10.16 -8.74
N SER A 320 -11.95 10.18 -10.08
CA SER A 320 -11.00 9.46 -10.93
C SER A 320 -9.62 10.12 -10.95
N GLU A 321 -9.56 11.41 -10.70
CA GLU A 321 -8.37 12.24 -10.85
C GLU A 321 -7.35 11.97 -9.73
N ASN A 322 -6.06 12.13 -10.08
CA ASN A 322 -4.99 12.16 -9.09
C ASN A 322 -5.09 13.43 -8.25
N TYR A 323 -4.70 13.36 -6.97
CA TYR A 323 -4.82 14.53 -6.09
C TYR A 323 -3.97 15.72 -6.58
N TYR A 324 -4.45 16.93 -6.28
CA TYR A 324 -3.69 18.17 -6.39
C TYR A 324 -3.14 18.55 -5.04
N ARG A 325 -1.86 18.96 -5.01
CA ARG A 325 -1.21 19.40 -3.78
C ARG A 325 -1.32 20.92 -3.66
N ILE A 326 -1.95 21.41 -2.60
CA ILE A 326 -2.33 22.82 -2.48
C ILE A 326 -1.11 23.75 -2.44
N ASP A 327 -0.06 23.38 -1.69
CA ASP A 327 1.16 24.17 -1.56
C ASP A 327 1.92 24.31 -2.89
N PHE A 328 1.95 23.24 -3.69
CA PHE A 328 2.49 23.29 -5.05
C PHE A 328 1.73 24.31 -5.90
N LEU A 329 0.40 24.24 -5.93
CA LEU A 329 -0.41 25.17 -6.72
C LEU A 329 -0.36 26.62 -6.20
N ALA A 330 -0.34 26.81 -4.88
CA ALA A 330 -0.17 28.12 -4.25
C ALA A 330 1.20 28.74 -4.60
N SER A 331 2.27 27.93 -4.60
CA SER A 331 3.60 28.36 -5.04
C SER A 331 3.62 28.78 -6.50
N LEU A 332 2.95 28.04 -7.39
CA LEU A 332 2.82 28.41 -8.81
C LEU A 332 2.04 29.72 -8.99
N ALA A 333 1.03 29.95 -8.16
CA ALA A 333 0.21 31.16 -8.15
C ALA A 333 0.85 32.34 -7.38
N ARG A 334 1.99 32.12 -6.69
CA ARG A 334 2.67 33.09 -5.82
C ARG A 334 1.77 33.67 -4.73
N VAL A 335 1.01 32.80 -4.07
CA VAL A 335 0.12 33.16 -2.95
C VAL A 335 0.42 32.31 -1.72
N ASN A 336 -0.04 32.77 -0.55
CA ASN A 336 0.03 31.99 0.69
C ASN A 336 -0.75 30.68 0.56
N VAL A 337 -0.33 29.62 1.26
CA VAL A 337 -1.01 28.32 1.20
C VAL A 337 -2.32 28.40 2.00
N PRO A 338 -3.51 28.32 1.37
CA PRO A 338 -4.77 28.29 2.12
C PRO A 338 -4.93 26.96 2.86
N ARG A 339 -5.74 26.95 3.92
CA ARG A 339 -6.10 25.70 4.63
C ARG A 339 -6.85 24.75 3.68
N ARG A 340 -6.51 23.46 3.73
CA ARG A 340 -7.12 22.41 2.89
C ARG A 340 -8.65 22.43 2.92
N ASP A 341 -9.22 22.60 4.10
CA ASP A 341 -10.67 22.54 4.27
C ASP A 341 -11.38 23.74 3.61
N ASN A 342 -10.73 24.92 3.60
CA ASN A 342 -11.23 26.08 2.90
C ASN A 342 -11.23 25.84 1.38
N VAL A 343 -10.18 25.19 0.85
CA VAL A 343 -10.09 24.83 -0.57
C VAL A 343 -11.20 23.84 -0.94
N ILE A 344 -11.39 22.80 -0.13
CA ILE A 344 -12.47 21.81 -0.35
C ILE A 344 -13.84 22.49 -0.37
N ASN A 345 -14.14 23.32 0.63
CA ASN A 345 -15.42 24.04 0.71
C ASN A 345 -15.63 25.00 -0.46
N CYS A 346 -14.56 25.62 -0.95
CA CYS A 346 -14.60 26.54 -2.07
C CYS A 346 -14.82 25.82 -3.41
N LEU A 347 -14.30 24.60 -3.58
CA LEU A 347 -14.51 23.79 -4.78
C LEU A 347 -15.86 23.09 -4.80
N VAL A 348 -16.48 22.87 -3.63
CA VAL A 348 -17.77 22.18 -3.40
C VAL A 348 -17.74 20.69 -3.76
N ASP A 349 -17.25 20.34 -4.94
CA ASP A 349 -17.03 18.97 -5.41
C ASP A 349 -15.57 18.55 -5.22
N ALA A 350 -15.16 18.41 -3.96
CA ALA A 350 -13.81 18.03 -3.59
C ALA A 350 -13.76 17.22 -2.29
N SER A 351 -12.69 16.45 -2.12
CA SER A 351 -12.44 15.66 -0.92
C SER A 351 -10.99 15.75 -0.48
N ARG A 352 -10.77 15.45 0.81
CA ARG A 352 -9.44 15.13 1.33
C ARG A 352 -8.97 13.83 0.67
N THR A 353 -7.65 13.67 0.54
CA THR A 353 -7.07 12.35 0.27
C THR A 353 -6.33 11.80 1.47
N HIS A 354 -6.34 10.48 1.63
CA HIS A 354 -5.50 9.78 2.61
C HIS A 354 -4.01 9.82 2.23
N LEU A 355 -3.71 10.03 0.94
CA LEU A 355 -2.37 9.96 0.39
C LEU A 355 -1.49 11.15 0.80
N ASP A 356 -2.09 12.32 1.05
CA ASP A 356 -1.36 13.55 1.32
C ASP A 356 -2.16 14.52 2.22
N PRO A 357 -1.60 15.01 3.34
CA PRO A 357 -2.28 15.98 4.20
C PRO A 357 -2.58 17.32 3.52
N LEU A 358 -1.88 17.66 2.43
CA LEU A 358 -2.11 18.86 1.61
C LEU A 358 -2.75 18.51 0.24
N GLY A 359 -3.11 17.24 0.04
CA GLY A 359 -3.76 16.77 -1.17
C GLY A 359 -5.27 16.96 -1.16
N VAL A 360 -5.82 17.29 -2.32
CA VAL A 360 -7.26 17.36 -2.59
C VAL A 360 -7.58 16.60 -3.87
N LYS A 361 -8.62 15.75 -3.84
CA LYS A 361 -9.21 15.15 -5.04
C LYS A 361 -10.47 15.92 -5.42
N THR A 362 -10.67 16.14 -6.72
CA THR A 362 -11.78 16.91 -7.26
C THR A 362 -11.92 16.64 -8.76
N SER A 363 -13.14 16.74 -9.27
CA SER A 363 -13.43 16.72 -10.72
C SER A 363 -13.11 18.06 -11.40
N LYS A 364 -12.83 19.11 -10.61
CA LYS A 364 -12.55 20.47 -11.06
C LYS A 364 -11.25 20.53 -11.86
N ASN A 365 -11.25 21.35 -12.90
CA ASN A 365 -10.05 21.53 -13.71
C ASN A 365 -8.99 22.39 -12.99
N LEU A 366 -7.76 22.34 -13.47
CA LEU A 366 -6.62 23.03 -12.85
C LEU A 366 -6.82 24.54 -12.67
N ASP A 367 -7.52 25.20 -13.58
CA ASP A 367 -7.71 26.65 -13.54
C ASP A 367 -8.74 27.03 -12.47
N GLU A 368 -9.84 26.27 -12.35
CA GLU A 368 -10.81 26.41 -11.25
C GLU A 368 -10.13 26.23 -9.88
N ILE A 369 -9.25 25.24 -9.75
CA ILE A 369 -8.50 24.99 -8.49
C ILE A 369 -7.59 26.17 -8.16
N LYS A 370 -6.85 26.68 -9.14
CA LYS A 370 -5.96 27.84 -8.94
C LYS A 370 -6.73 29.11 -8.58
N GLU A 371 -7.87 29.35 -9.21
CA GLU A 371 -8.73 30.50 -8.91
C GLU A 371 -9.21 30.43 -7.46
N CYS A 372 -9.70 29.27 -7.02
CA CYS A 372 -10.11 29.05 -5.64
C CYS A 372 -8.96 29.30 -4.65
N ILE A 373 -7.76 28.78 -4.92
CA ILE A 373 -6.57 29.00 -4.08
C ILE A 373 -6.22 30.51 -4.00
N LYS A 374 -6.23 31.23 -5.12
CA LYS A 374 -5.96 32.69 -5.13
C LYS A 374 -6.98 33.46 -4.31
N LYS A 375 -8.28 33.19 -4.49
CA LYS A 375 -9.38 33.86 -3.78
C LYS A 375 -9.32 33.66 -2.27
N LEU A 376 -8.93 32.47 -1.81
CA LEU A 376 -8.80 32.19 -0.38
C LEU A 376 -7.56 32.82 0.24
N SER A 377 -6.53 33.05 -0.56
CA SER A 377 -5.27 33.62 -0.08
C SER A 377 -5.34 35.13 0.11
N SER A 378 -6.10 35.84 -0.74
CA SER A 378 -6.33 37.29 -0.59
C SER A 378 -7.20 37.66 0.60
N ARG A 379 -8.02 36.72 1.11
CA ARG A 379 -8.85 36.92 2.31
C ARG A 379 -8.08 36.80 3.63
N ASN A 380 -6.91 36.18 3.63
CA ASN A 380 -6.07 36.04 4.83
C ASN A 380 -5.13 37.25 5.04
N THR A 381 -5.08 38.18 4.09
CA THR A 381 -4.24 39.40 4.14
C THR A 381 -5.02 40.65 4.56
N SER A 382 -6.33 40.51 4.78
CA SER A 382 -7.25 41.52 5.31
C SER A 382 -7.75 41.06 6.67
#